data_AF-A0A2D6VJA2-F1
#
_entry.id   AF-A0A2D6VJA2-F1
#
_cell.length_a   1.000
_cell.length_b   1.000
_cell.length_c   1.000
_cell.angle_alpha   90.00
_cell.angle_beta   90.00
_cell.angle_gamma   90.00
#
_symmetry.space_group_name_H-M   'P 1'
#
loop_
_entity.id
_entity.type
_entity.pdbx_description
1 polymer ?
#
loop_
_entity_poly.entity_id
_entity_poly.type
_entity_poly.pdbx_seq_one_letter_code
_entity_poly.pdbx_strand_id
1 'polypeptide(L)'
;MQIIFFIHGWGMGKWEFVGLLYLFWSLVASAKLTDLADPPDWRSLERFQESISKKEFLRQLNEVYCPRKSWWSPWIEIEENRARVRKKAGTEEWYNLHFSESNTSTRQSSSSFRISGSKILIDPGHIGGEFSEMEGRHFAIGD
;
A
#
# COMPACT_ATOMS: atom_id res chain seq x y z
N MET A 1 -35.64 27.06 13.22
CA MET A 1 -36.71 27.25 14.23
C MET A 1 -37.66 26.08 14.15
N GLN A 2 -37.78 25.34 15.26
CA GLN A 2 -38.94 24.62 15.79
C GLN A 2 -39.64 23.55 14.89
N ILE A 3 -40.01 22.34 15.32
CA ILE A 3 -40.33 21.78 16.64
C ILE A 3 -40.01 20.28 16.62
N ILE A 4 -39.52 19.78 17.75
CA ILE A 4 -39.37 18.36 18.09
C ILE A 4 -40.75 17.79 18.42
N PHE A 5 -41.12 16.66 17.81
CA PHE A 5 -42.17 15.78 18.34
C PHE A 5 -41.57 14.44 18.75
N PHE A 6 -41.72 14.15 20.05
CA PHE A 6 -41.58 12.83 20.65
C PHE A 6 -42.64 11.90 20.08
N ILE A 7 -42.24 10.73 19.60
CA ILE A 7 -43.10 9.56 19.48
C ILE A 7 -42.57 8.48 20.42
N HIS A 8 -43.34 8.22 21.47
CA HIS A 8 -43.20 7.04 22.31
C HIS A 8 -43.47 5.80 21.45
N GLY A 9 -42.59 4.82 21.58
CA GLY A 9 -42.51 3.68 20.69
C GLY A 9 -43.66 2.68 20.84
N TRP A 10 -43.74 1.80 19.85
CA TRP A 10 -44.31 0.47 19.95
C TRP A 10 -43.43 -0.50 19.15
N GLY A 11 -43.37 -1.72 19.67
CA GLY A 11 -42.26 -2.65 19.51
C GLY A 11 -42.01 -3.16 18.10
N MET A 12 -40.73 -3.25 17.76
CA MET A 12 -40.22 -4.16 16.73
C MET A 12 -38.87 -4.72 17.21
N GLY A 13 -38.63 -6.00 16.93
CA GLY A 13 -37.76 -6.91 17.68
C GLY A 13 -36.25 -6.62 17.67
N LYS A 14 -35.58 -7.14 18.70
CA LYS A 14 -34.16 -6.93 19.06
C LYS A 14 -33.13 -7.60 18.13
N TRP A 15 -33.47 -7.97 16.90
CA TRP A 15 -32.60 -8.81 16.04
C TRP A 15 -32.44 -8.38 14.57
N GLU A 16 -32.92 -7.20 14.18
CA GLU A 16 -32.84 -6.75 12.77
C GLU A 16 -31.91 -5.54 12.53
N PHE A 17 -31.11 -5.14 13.53
CA PHE A 17 -30.13 -4.03 13.38
C PHE A 17 -28.66 -4.45 13.45
N VAL A 18 -28.37 -5.75 13.63
CA VAL A 18 -27.00 -6.26 13.76
C VAL A 18 -26.43 -6.78 12.42
N GLY A 19 -27.27 -7.12 11.43
CA GLY A 19 -26.80 -7.74 10.19
C GLY A 19 -26.22 -6.79 9.12
N LEU A 20 -26.52 -5.49 9.17
CA LEU A 20 -26.09 -4.54 8.14
C LEU A 20 -24.83 -3.73 8.51
N LEU A 21 -24.26 -3.99 9.70
CA LEU A 21 -22.97 -3.43 10.15
C LEU A 21 -21.85 -4.49 10.16
N TYR A 22 -22.08 -5.67 9.58
CA TYR A 22 -21.09 -6.76 9.52
C TYR A 22 -20.40 -6.93 8.16
N LEU A 23 -20.82 -6.18 7.13
CA LEU A 23 -20.27 -6.30 5.77
C LEU A 23 -19.31 -5.17 5.36
N PHE A 24 -18.88 -4.33 6.30
CA PHE A 24 -17.91 -3.25 6.04
C PHE A 24 -16.65 -3.30 6.92
N TRP A 25 -16.34 -4.44 7.56
CA TRP A 25 -15.12 -4.54 8.39
C TRP A 25 -13.92 -5.22 7.72
N SER A 26 -14.11 -6.10 6.73
CA SER A 26 -12.97 -6.76 6.10
C SER A 26 -12.61 -6.04 4.81
N LEU A 27 -11.53 -5.28 4.82
CA LEU A 27 -10.57 -4.99 3.73
C LEU A 27 -9.91 -3.62 3.92
N VAL A 28 -9.51 -3.28 5.15
CA VAL A 28 -8.39 -2.37 5.37
C VAL A 28 -7.25 -3.24 5.88
N ALA A 29 -6.42 -3.73 4.95
CA ALA A 29 -5.11 -4.26 5.31
C ALA A 29 -4.29 -3.09 5.86
N SER A 30 -4.43 -2.86 7.17
CA SER A 30 -3.61 -1.93 7.92
C SER A 30 -2.18 -2.46 7.89
N ALA A 31 -1.32 -1.85 7.08
CA ALA A 31 0.12 -2.05 7.18
C ALA A 31 0.58 -1.46 8.52
N LYS A 32 0.53 -2.27 9.58
CA LYS A 32 0.95 -1.88 10.93
C LYS A 32 2.48 -1.97 11.03
N LEU A 33 3.13 -0.82 11.10
CA LEU A 33 4.59 -0.65 11.14
C LEU A 33 5.17 -0.75 12.57
N THR A 34 4.73 -1.73 13.37
CA THR A 34 5.31 -2.01 14.71
C THR A 34 6.06 -3.33 14.68
N ASP A 35 7.15 -3.46 15.46
CA ASP A 35 7.91 -4.73 15.63
C ASP A 35 7.08 -5.93 16.12
N LEU A 36 5.84 -5.67 16.56
CA LEU A 36 4.84 -6.65 17.01
C LEU A 36 3.84 -7.05 15.91
N ALA A 37 3.98 -6.51 14.69
CA ALA A 37 3.13 -6.92 13.58
C ALA A 37 3.55 -8.30 13.05
N ASP A 38 2.58 -9.04 12.52
CA ASP A 38 2.88 -10.31 11.87
C ASP A 38 3.89 -10.09 10.74
N PRO A 39 4.89 -10.98 10.59
CA PRO A 39 5.84 -10.88 9.50
C PRO A 39 5.10 -10.91 8.15
N PRO A 40 5.55 -10.14 7.15
CA PRO A 40 4.89 -10.12 5.86
C PRO A 40 4.92 -11.52 5.21
N ASP A 41 3.79 -11.92 4.63
CA ASP A 41 3.74 -13.16 3.85
C ASP A 41 4.43 -12.97 2.49
N TRP A 42 5.72 -13.29 2.43
CA TRP A 42 6.52 -13.21 1.22
C TRP A 42 6.00 -14.08 0.07
N ARG A 43 5.18 -15.11 0.36
CA ARG A 43 4.60 -15.98 -0.70
C ARG A 43 3.60 -15.23 -1.58
N SER A 44 3.01 -14.15 -1.07
CA SER A 44 2.11 -13.32 -1.88
C SER A 44 2.81 -12.70 -3.09
N LEU A 45 4.14 -12.63 -3.08
CA LEU A 45 4.94 -12.07 -4.18
C LEU A 45 5.18 -13.07 -5.31
N GLU A 46 4.97 -14.37 -5.10
CA GLU A 46 5.23 -15.39 -6.13
C GLU A 46 4.41 -15.19 -7.41
N ARG A 47 3.24 -14.57 -7.31
CA ARG A 47 2.42 -14.18 -8.47
C ARG A 47 3.09 -13.18 -9.43
N PHE A 48 4.18 -12.55 -9.01
CA PHE A 48 4.92 -11.55 -9.78
C PHE A 48 6.22 -12.09 -10.39
N GLN A 49 6.57 -13.36 -10.15
CA GLN A 49 7.71 -13.98 -10.82
C GLN A 49 7.57 -13.85 -12.34
N GLU A 50 8.66 -13.50 -13.01
CA GLU A 50 8.75 -13.41 -14.48
C GLU A 50 7.70 -12.47 -15.11
N SER A 51 7.14 -11.52 -14.34
CA SER A 51 6.12 -10.58 -14.82
C SER A 51 6.70 -9.23 -15.30
N ILE A 52 7.95 -8.95 -14.93
CA ILE A 52 8.63 -7.68 -15.20
C ILE A 52 10.05 -7.92 -15.73
N SER A 53 10.45 -7.15 -16.74
CA SER A 53 11.82 -7.21 -17.26
C SER A 53 12.77 -6.41 -16.38
N LYS A 54 14.06 -6.76 -16.38
CA LYS A 54 15.11 -6.02 -15.65
C LYS A 54 15.08 -4.52 -15.94
N LYS A 55 14.93 -4.15 -17.21
CA LYS A 55 14.89 -2.77 -17.68
C LYS A 55 13.72 -2.00 -17.06
N GLU A 56 12.52 -2.58 -17.06
CA GLU A 56 11.34 -1.92 -16.50
C GLU A 56 11.40 -1.86 -14.97
N PHE A 57 11.90 -2.91 -14.32
CA PHE A 57 12.12 -2.91 -12.88
C PHE A 57 13.05 -1.76 -12.46
N LEU A 58 14.20 -1.63 -13.12
CA LEU A 58 15.16 -0.56 -12.85
C LEU A 58 14.58 0.82 -13.14
N ARG A 59 13.78 0.97 -14.20
CA ARG A 59 13.10 2.23 -14.51
C ARG A 59 12.15 2.62 -13.39
N GLN A 60 11.25 1.72 -12.97
CA GLN A 60 10.32 2.01 -11.88
C GLN A 60 11.03 2.27 -10.56
N LEU A 61 12.06 1.48 -10.22
CA LEU A 61 12.82 1.67 -8.99
C LEU A 61 13.49 3.04 -8.95
N ASN A 62 14.19 3.44 -10.03
CA ASN A 62 15.01 4.65 -10.04
C ASN A 62 14.27 5.93 -10.45
N GLU A 63 13.11 5.84 -11.10
CA GLU A 63 12.38 7.02 -11.57
C GLU A 63 11.08 7.26 -10.79
N VAL A 64 10.48 6.20 -10.23
CA VAL A 64 9.13 6.29 -9.63
C VAL A 64 9.18 6.05 -8.13
N TYR A 65 9.71 4.90 -7.69
CA TYR A 65 9.59 4.49 -6.29
C TYR A 65 10.68 5.05 -5.39
N CYS A 66 11.94 4.95 -5.81
CA CYS A 66 13.06 5.37 -4.97
C CYS A 66 14.21 5.93 -5.83
N PRO A 67 14.11 7.18 -6.30
CA PRO A 67 15.14 7.77 -7.16
C PRO A 67 16.53 7.89 -6.51
N ARG A 68 16.59 7.92 -5.18
CA ARG A 68 17.85 7.95 -4.43
C ARG A 68 18.39 6.54 -4.25
N LYS A 69 19.40 6.16 -5.04
CA LYS A 69 20.03 4.83 -4.99
C LYS A 69 20.48 4.41 -3.59
N SER A 70 21.05 5.33 -2.82
CA SER A 70 21.55 5.06 -1.46
C SER A 70 20.48 4.55 -0.50
N TRP A 71 19.20 4.82 -0.77
CA TRP A 71 18.09 4.40 0.09
C TRP A 71 17.69 2.94 -0.17
N TRP A 72 17.70 2.49 -1.42
CA TRP A 72 17.28 1.13 -1.76
C TRP A 72 18.44 0.13 -1.88
N SER A 73 19.66 0.57 -2.18
CA SER A 73 20.79 -0.35 -2.42
C SER A 73 21.19 -1.24 -1.23
N PRO A 74 20.95 -0.88 0.04
CA PRO A 74 21.16 -1.82 1.16
C PRO A 74 20.11 -2.95 1.22
N TRP A 75 19.01 -2.81 0.50
CA TRP A 75 17.85 -3.71 0.55
C TRP A 75 17.65 -4.51 -0.73
N ILE A 76 18.10 -4.00 -1.87
CA ILE A 76 17.88 -4.62 -3.17
C ILE A 76 19.20 -4.80 -3.92
N GLU A 77 19.54 -6.05 -4.22
CA GLU A 77 20.63 -6.40 -5.13
C GLU A 77 20.05 -6.73 -6.51
N ILE A 78 20.66 -6.18 -7.55
CA ILE A 78 20.23 -6.40 -8.94
C ILE A 78 21.25 -7.32 -9.62
N GLU A 79 20.78 -8.48 -10.06
CA GLU A 79 21.54 -9.44 -10.84
C GLU A 79 21.05 -9.44 -12.30
N GLU A 80 21.58 -10.36 -13.12
CA GLU A 80 21.22 -10.41 -14.53
C GLU A 80 19.78 -10.85 -14.78
N ASN A 81 19.33 -11.88 -14.07
CA ASN A 81 18.01 -12.50 -14.26
C ASN A 81 17.07 -12.31 -13.07
N ARG A 82 17.47 -11.56 -12.03
CA ARG A 82 16.64 -11.34 -10.84
C ARG A 82 17.00 -10.08 -10.07
N ALA A 83 16.06 -9.65 -9.23
CA ALA A 83 16.31 -8.77 -8.10
C ALA A 83 16.22 -9.57 -6.80
N ARG A 84 17.16 -9.35 -5.87
CA ARG A 84 17.14 -9.94 -4.53
C ARG A 84 16.74 -8.86 -3.54
N VAL A 85 15.66 -9.09 -2.80
CA VAL A 85 15.11 -8.16 -1.81
C VAL A 85 15.36 -8.70 -0.41
N ARG A 86 16.06 -7.93 0.43
CA ARG A 86 16.38 -8.31 1.80
C ARG A 86 15.12 -8.25 2.66
N LYS A 87 14.82 -9.34 3.36
CA LYS A 87 13.59 -9.45 4.16
C LYS A 87 13.68 -8.70 5.49
N LYS A 88 14.88 -8.64 6.06
CA LYS A 88 15.14 -8.02 7.37
C LYS A 88 16.53 -7.40 7.42
N ALA A 89 16.63 -6.20 8.01
CA ALA A 89 17.90 -5.52 8.23
C ALA A 89 18.89 -6.40 9.01
N GLY A 90 20.15 -6.41 8.58
CA GLY A 90 21.22 -7.15 9.25
C GLY A 90 21.15 -8.68 9.10
N THR A 91 20.27 -9.20 8.24
CA THR A 91 20.17 -10.63 7.94
C THR A 91 20.51 -10.92 6.48
N GLU A 92 21.00 -12.13 6.22
CA GLU A 92 21.21 -12.67 4.87
C GLU A 92 19.96 -13.42 4.35
N GLU A 93 18.77 -13.02 4.81
CA GLU A 93 17.51 -13.55 4.32
C GLU A 93 17.01 -12.73 3.14
N TRP A 94 16.95 -13.39 1.98
CA TRP A 94 16.61 -12.77 0.70
C TRP A 94 15.35 -13.38 0.09
N TYR A 95 14.56 -12.54 -0.56
CA TYR A 95 13.52 -12.93 -1.52
C TYR A 95 14.08 -12.73 -2.94
N ASN A 96 13.85 -13.70 -3.82
CA ASN A 96 14.31 -13.64 -5.22
C ASN A 96 13.12 -13.37 -6.14
N LEU A 97 13.15 -12.23 -6.85
CA LEU A 97 12.21 -11.89 -7.91
C LEU A 97 12.89 -12.11 -9.26
N HIS A 98 12.47 -13.12 -10.00
CA HIS A 98 12.98 -13.42 -11.33
C HIS A 98 12.39 -12.49 -12.38
N PHE A 99 13.25 -12.00 -13.28
CA PHE A 99 12.84 -11.13 -14.38
C PHE A 99 12.29 -11.95 -15.55
N SER A 100 11.38 -11.33 -16.31
CA SER A 100 10.93 -11.85 -17.59
C SER A 100 12.05 -11.72 -18.63
N GLU A 101 12.25 -12.75 -19.46
CA GLU A 101 13.15 -12.66 -20.63
C GLU A 101 12.58 -11.75 -21.73
N SER A 102 11.26 -11.55 -21.75
CA SER A 102 10.62 -10.67 -22.72
C SER A 102 10.93 -9.20 -22.42
N ASN A 103 11.35 -8.46 -23.44
CA ASN A 103 11.47 -6.99 -23.38
C ASN A 103 10.11 -6.29 -23.20
N THR A 104 9.02 -7.01 -23.38
CA THR A 104 7.65 -6.57 -23.11
C THR A 104 7.28 -7.01 -21.70
N SER A 105 7.26 -6.07 -20.76
CA SER A 105 6.57 -6.27 -19.49
C SER A 105 5.09 -6.50 -19.80
N THR A 106 4.50 -7.61 -19.34
CA THR A 106 3.06 -7.80 -19.44
C THR A 106 2.40 -6.79 -18.54
N ARG A 107 2.08 -5.62 -19.10
CA ARG A 107 1.26 -4.62 -18.42
C ARG A 107 -0.13 -5.22 -18.29
N GLN A 108 -0.35 -6.04 -17.28
CA GLN A 108 -1.68 -6.34 -16.76
C GLN A 108 -2.21 -5.06 -16.12
N SER A 109 -2.48 -4.05 -16.96
CA SER A 109 -3.38 -2.98 -16.59
C SER A 109 -4.73 -3.66 -16.46
N SER A 110 -5.17 -3.91 -15.23
CA SER A 110 -6.57 -4.21 -15.01
C SER A 110 -7.34 -3.00 -15.54
N SER A 111 -7.93 -3.14 -16.72
CA SER A 111 -8.71 -2.10 -17.39
C SER A 111 -9.97 -1.70 -16.61
N SER A 112 -10.19 -2.30 -15.44
CA SER A 112 -11.35 -2.12 -14.58
C SER A 112 -11.24 -0.99 -13.57
N PHE A 113 -10.05 -0.44 -13.29
CA PHE A 113 -9.98 0.72 -12.38
C PHE A 113 -10.31 2.02 -13.13
N ARG A 114 -11.61 2.26 -13.29
CA ARG A 114 -12.16 3.55 -13.70
C ARG A 114 -12.54 4.33 -12.46
N ILE A 115 -11.84 5.43 -12.18
CA ILE A 115 -12.20 6.39 -11.13
C ILE A 115 -13.34 7.30 -11.59
N SER A 116 -14.39 6.73 -12.19
CA SER A 116 -15.52 7.53 -12.66
C SER A 116 -16.49 7.72 -11.50
N GLY A 117 -16.62 8.97 -11.03
CA GLY A 117 -17.56 9.36 -9.97
C GLY A 117 -17.01 9.30 -8.54
N SER A 118 -15.78 8.82 -8.32
CA SER A 118 -15.18 8.82 -6.97
C SER A 118 -14.55 10.16 -6.64
N LYS A 119 -14.84 10.70 -5.44
CA LYS A 119 -14.07 11.80 -4.84
C LYS A 119 -12.87 11.18 -4.14
N ILE A 120 -11.66 11.51 -4.60
CA ILE A 120 -10.43 11.11 -3.92
C ILE A 120 -10.18 12.14 -2.82
N LEU A 121 -10.23 11.72 -1.56
CA LEU A 121 -9.79 12.52 -0.43
C LEU A 121 -8.37 12.07 -0.08
N ILE A 122 -7.42 12.96 -0.26
CA ILE A 122 -6.04 12.76 0.18
C ILE A 122 -5.84 13.66 1.39
N ASP A 123 -5.43 13.06 2.49
CA ASP A 123 -5.04 13.77 3.70
C ASP A 123 -3.78 14.63 3.40
N PRO A 124 -3.84 15.97 3.52
CA PRO A 124 -2.77 16.87 3.09
C PRO A 124 -1.40 16.52 3.66
N GLY A 125 -1.32 16.05 4.90
CA GLY A 125 -0.05 15.65 5.51
C GLY A 125 0.66 14.48 4.83
N HIS A 126 -0.06 13.65 4.06
CA HIS A 126 0.52 12.56 3.26
C HIS A 126 1.11 13.05 1.93
N ILE A 127 0.84 14.28 1.51
CA ILE A 127 1.41 14.89 0.29
C ILE A 127 2.87 15.32 0.54
N GLY A 128 3.21 15.71 1.77
CA GLY A 128 4.53 16.25 2.11
C GLY A 128 4.63 17.77 1.94
N GLY A 129 5.81 18.34 2.22
CA GLY A 129 6.08 19.77 2.13
C GLY A 129 5.28 20.60 3.15
N GLU A 130 4.86 21.80 2.77
CA GLU A 130 4.11 22.73 3.63
C GLU A 130 2.82 22.11 4.22
N PHE A 131 2.19 21.18 3.50
CA PHE A 131 0.99 20.47 3.98
C PHE A 131 1.30 19.49 5.12
N SER A 132 2.48 18.87 5.11
CA SER A 132 2.95 17.99 6.19
C SER A 132 3.45 18.79 7.39
N GLU A 133 4.02 19.96 7.15
CA GLU A 133 4.38 20.92 8.20
C GLU A 133 3.15 21.42 8.96
N MET A 134 2.08 21.79 8.24
CA MET A 134 0.81 22.25 8.84
C MET A 134 0.20 21.23 9.81
N GLU A 135 0.35 19.94 9.55
CA GLU A 135 -0.17 18.86 10.41
C GLU A 135 0.83 18.41 11.48
N GLY A 136 2.04 18.97 11.51
CA GLY A 136 3.12 18.53 12.40
C GLY A 136 3.62 17.10 12.08
N ARG A 137 3.39 16.61 10.86
CA ARG A 137 3.72 15.24 10.41
C ARG A 137 4.92 15.20 9.48
N HIS A 138 5.80 16.20 9.57
CA HIS A 138 7.01 16.30 8.78
C HIS A 138 8.21 15.78 9.57
N PHE A 139 9.14 15.12 8.89
CA PHE A 139 10.44 14.76 9.46
C PHE A 139 11.43 15.89 9.16
N ALA A 140 11.75 16.71 10.16
CA ALA A 140 12.88 17.64 10.11
C ALA A 140 14.12 16.96 10.73
N ILE A 141 15.25 17.01 10.01
CA ILE A 141 16.56 16.62 10.54
C ILE A 141 17.41 17.89 10.64
N GLY A 142 17.66 18.32 11.88
CA GLY A 142 18.48 19.50 12.23
C GLY A 142 17.74 20.84 12.18
N ASP A 143 18.22 21.78 13.00
CA ASP A 143 17.96 23.23 12.90
C ASP A 143 18.99 23.90 11.98
#